data_AF-T5APC5-F1
#
_entry.id   AF-T5APC5-F1
#
_cell.length_a   1.000
_cell.length_b   1.000
_cell.length_c   1.000
_cell.angle_alpha   90.00
_cell.angle_beta   90.00
_cell.angle_gamma   90.00
#
_symmetry.space_group_name_H-M   'P 1'
#
loop_
_entity.id
_entity.type
_entity.pdbx_description
1 polymer ?
#
loop_
_entity_poly.entity_id
_entity_poly.type
_entity_poly.pdbx_seq_one_letter_code
_entity_poly.pdbx_strand_id
1 'polypeptide(L)'
;MPSVSSETSVIKVTQWFHSERLDENLWRDDPRYLFCIPPRISKYATTADDAAIQCQIDIAGIKNIGFFDGSLSTIGGFTALVHPETLPERVAAVSYLTEFLGYYDDIESPEPDEISIEPSQFSVRKQLSIQDSAWKLRSKTAFSKALSSIHDIDPILGGEVLQAWQDWRLADKHLNDHFDEYKGLDEYLQDRIIDLAWG
;
A
#
# COMPACT_ATOMS: atom_id res chain seq x y z
N MET A 1 22.71 36.93 -13.64
CA MET A 1 21.82 35.76 -13.46
C MET A 1 20.74 36.16 -12.48
N PRO A 2 19.45 36.14 -12.83
CA PRO A 2 18.39 36.41 -11.86
C PRO A 2 18.15 35.15 -11.03
N SER A 3 18.21 35.32 -9.70
CA SER A 3 17.84 34.29 -8.73
C SER A 3 16.32 34.10 -8.76
N VAL A 4 15.85 32.96 -9.25
CA VAL A 4 14.46 32.56 -9.13
C VAL A 4 14.28 31.97 -7.73
N SER A 5 13.75 32.77 -6.80
CA SER A 5 13.23 32.25 -5.55
C SER A 5 11.89 31.57 -5.84
N SER A 6 11.89 30.25 -5.91
CA SER A 6 10.64 29.49 -5.92
C SER A 6 10.04 29.55 -4.51
N GLU A 7 9.13 30.50 -4.28
CA GLU A 7 8.25 30.45 -3.12
C GLU A 7 7.32 29.25 -3.30
N THR A 8 7.67 28.14 -2.66
CA THR A 8 6.77 27.00 -2.49
C THR A 8 5.63 27.48 -1.59
N SER A 9 4.47 27.78 -2.18
CA SER A 9 3.28 28.13 -1.41
C SER A 9 2.90 26.92 -0.56
N VAL A 10 3.16 26.99 0.75
CA VAL A 10 2.72 25.98 1.72
C VAL A 10 1.19 26.01 1.70
N ILE A 11 0.58 25.00 1.09
CA ILE A 11 -0.87 24.79 1.15
C ILE A 11 -1.20 24.52 2.61
N LYS A 12 -1.79 25.51 3.29
CA LYS A 12 -2.26 25.34 4.66
C LYS A 12 -3.58 24.59 4.60
N VAL A 13 -3.55 23.28 4.83
CA VAL A 13 -4.78 22.47 4.99
C VAL A 13 -5.46 22.93 6.27
N THR A 14 -6.47 23.79 6.14
CA THR A 14 -7.23 24.32 7.29
C THR A 14 -8.50 23.53 7.58
N GLN A 15 -8.87 22.58 6.72
CA GLN A 15 -10.13 21.86 6.81
C GLN A 15 -9.97 20.39 6.41
N TRP A 16 -10.61 19.54 7.19
CA TRP A 16 -10.65 18.09 7.02
C TRP A 16 -12.11 17.71 6.76
N PHE A 17 -12.40 17.10 5.62
CA PHE A 17 -13.76 16.81 5.17
C PHE A 17 -14.11 15.34 5.37
N HIS A 18 -13.18 14.46 5.05
CA HIS A 18 -13.41 13.02 4.93
C HIS A 18 -12.82 12.21 6.08
N SER A 19 -12.15 12.85 7.03
CA SER A 19 -11.57 12.21 8.21
C SER A 19 -11.97 12.85 9.53
N GLU A 20 -11.76 12.10 10.59
CA GLU A 20 -11.79 12.58 11.97
C GLU A 20 -10.49 12.27 12.69
N ARG A 21 -10.26 12.97 13.80
CA ARG A 21 -9.09 12.70 14.64
C ARG A 21 -9.30 11.35 15.33
N LEU A 22 -8.29 10.48 15.28
CA LEU A 22 -8.33 9.19 15.97
C LEU A 22 -8.38 9.41 17.49
N ASP A 23 -9.14 8.57 18.19
CA ASP A 23 -9.26 8.61 19.66
C ASP A 23 -7.87 8.62 20.29
N GLU A 24 -7.63 9.62 21.15
CA GLU A 24 -6.35 9.83 21.83
C GLU A 24 -5.96 8.66 22.72
N ASN A 25 -6.93 7.92 23.25
CA ASN A 25 -6.69 6.74 24.09
C ASN A 25 -5.96 5.62 23.32
N LEU A 26 -5.94 5.68 21.98
CA LEU A 26 -5.30 4.66 21.14
C LEU A 26 -3.82 4.95 20.86
N TRP A 27 -3.34 6.18 21.06
CA TRP A 27 -2.00 6.57 20.59
C TRP A 27 -1.26 7.56 21.48
N ARG A 28 -1.94 8.38 22.29
CA ARG A 28 -1.33 9.53 23.01
C ARG A 28 -0.19 9.12 23.93
N ASP A 29 -0.36 8.02 24.66
CA ASP A 29 0.61 7.51 25.63
C ASP A 29 1.32 6.24 25.11
N ASP A 30 1.14 5.90 23.83
CA ASP A 30 1.82 4.76 23.23
C ASP A 30 3.28 5.16 22.93
N PRO A 31 4.29 4.54 23.58
CA PRO A 31 5.70 4.86 23.34
C PRO A 31 6.16 4.55 21.91
N ARG A 32 5.36 3.80 21.13
CA ARG A 32 5.61 3.52 19.71
C ARG A 32 5.12 4.64 18.79
N TYR A 33 4.29 5.55 19.28
CA TYR A 33 3.80 6.68 18.49
C TYR A 33 4.84 7.80 18.48
N LEU A 34 5.58 7.91 17.37
CA LEU A 34 6.73 8.80 17.28
C LEU A 34 6.40 10.23 16.82
N PHE A 35 5.13 10.53 16.51
CA PHE A 35 4.73 11.80 15.91
C PHE A 35 4.08 12.74 16.94
N CYS A 36 4.29 14.05 16.76
CA CYS A 36 3.55 15.08 17.50
C CYS A 36 2.25 15.52 16.79
N ILE A 37 1.99 14.99 15.60
CA ILE A 37 0.82 15.31 14.79
C ILE A 37 -0.26 14.31 15.16
N PRO A 38 -1.47 14.71 15.58
CA PRO A 38 -2.50 13.73 15.88
C PRO A 38 -2.91 12.90 14.65
N PRO A 39 -2.96 11.56 14.75
CA PRO A 39 -3.39 10.71 13.66
C PRO A 39 -4.88 10.94 13.39
N ARG A 40 -5.26 10.71 12.14
CA ARG A 40 -6.63 10.81 11.65
C ARG A 40 -7.04 9.49 11.02
N ILE A 41 -8.34 9.24 11.02
CA ILE A 41 -8.94 8.08 10.38
C ILE A 41 -10.04 8.54 9.43
N SER A 42 -10.12 7.92 8.26
CA SER A 42 -11.19 8.17 7.31
C SER A 42 -12.56 7.83 7.91
N LYS A 43 -13.56 8.67 7.64
CA LYS A 43 -14.98 8.41 7.95
C LYS A 43 -15.53 7.22 7.15
N TYR A 44 -14.79 6.76 6.15
CA TYR A 44 -15.12 5.65 5.26
C TYR A 44 -14.23 4.42 5.51
N ALA A 45 -13.67 4.28 6.71
CA ALA A 45 -12.78 3.17 7.07
C ALA A 45 -13.39 1.79 6.78
N THR A 46 -14.67 1.57 7.11
CA THR A 46 -15.35 0.30 6.79
C THR A 46 -15.37 0.01 5.28
N THR A 47 -15.57 1.03 4.45
CA THR A 47 -15.52 0.86 2.98
C THR A 47 -14.11 0.50 2.50
N ALA A 48 -13.08 1.06 3.13
CA ALA A 48 -11.69 0.69 2.84
C ALA A 48 -11.41 -0.77 3.22
N ASP A 49 -11.82 -1.18 4.43
CA ASP A 49 -11.64 -2.54 4.94
C ASP A 49 -12.40 -3.57 4.10
N ASP A 50 -13.67 -3.30 3.76
CA ASP A 50 -14.48 -4.16 2.89
C ASP A 50 -13.82 -4.36 1.52
N ALA A 51 -13.25 -3.31 0.94
CA ALA A 51 -12.56 -3.38 -0.35
C ALA A 51 -11.24 -4.17 -0.26
N ALA A 52 -10.47 -4.03 0.82
CA ALA A 52 -9.30 -4.85 1.08
C ALA A 52 -9.69 -6.33 1.24
N ILE A 53 -10.71 -6.65 2.04
CA ILE A 53 -11.24 -8.01 2.17
C ILE A 53 -11.69 -8.55 0.80
N GLN A 54 -12.38 -7.74 -0.01
CA GLN A 54 -12.78 -8.15 -1.36
C GLN A 54 -11.60 -8.44 -2.27
N CYS A 55 -10.49 -7.71 -2.16
CA CYS A 55 -9.24 -8.01 -2.86
C CYS A 55 -8.72 -9.40 -2.47
N GLN A 56 -8.65 -9.70 -1.17
CA GLN A 56 -8.27 -11.04 -0.71
C GLN A 56 -9.21 -12.13 -1.22
N ILE A 57 -10.53 -11.88 -1.26
CA ILE A 57 -11.52 -12.82 -1.82
C ILE A 57 -11.29 -13.04 -3.32
N ASP A 58 -11.01 -11.99 -4.09
CA ASP A 58 -10.81 -12.09 -5.53
C ASP A 58 -9.54 -12.89 -5.85
N ILE A 59 -8.49 -12.74 -5.05
CA ILE A 59 -7.22 -13.45 -5.19
C ILE A 59 -7.34 -14.91 -4.70
N ALA A 60 -7.90 -15.10 -3.50
CA ALA A 60 -7.78 -16.33 -2.72
C ALA A 60 -9.08 -17.10 -2.52
N GLY A 61 -10.22 -16.46 -2.77
CA GLY A 61 -11.55 -16.96 -2.44
C GLY A 61 -11.93 -16.75 -0.97
N ILE A 62 -13.23 -16.74 -0.70
CA ILE A 62 -13.82 -16.42 0.60
C ILE A 62 -13.35 -17.32 1.77
N LYS A 63 -12.91 -18.55 1.48
CA LYS A 63 -12.43 -19.49 2.50
C LYS A 63 -11.02 -19.18 3.00
N ASN A 64 -10.30 -18.30 2.30
CA ASN A 64 -8.90 -18.01 2.52
C ASN A 64 -8.67 -16.53 2.88
N ILE A 65 -9.67 -15.82 3.41
CA ILE A 65 -9.45 -14.47 3.96
C ILE A 65 -8.42 -14.55 5.10
N GLY A 66 -7.50 -13.61 5.15
CA GLY A 66 -6.36 -13.58 6.07
C GLY A 66 -5.29 -14.62 5.72
N PHE A 67 -5.07 -14.88 4.43
CA PHE A 67 -3.97 -15.75 3.99
C PHE A 67 -2.61 -15.04 3.99
N PHE A 68 -2.61 -13.69 3.94
CA PHE A 68 -1.45 -12.83 4.13
C PHE A 68 -1.83 -11.62 5.00
N ASP A 69 -0.82 -10.98 5.59
CA ASP A 69 -0.97 -9.80 6.43
C ASP A 69 -0.91 -8.54 5.56
N GLY A 70 -2.04 -8.22 4.94
CA GLY A 70 -2.17 -7.02 4.11
C GLY A 70 -2.43 -5.74 4.91
N SER A 71 -3.27 -4.87 4.36
CA SER A 71 -3.54 -3.53 4.89
C SER A 71 -4.52 -3.48 6.07
N LEU A 72 -5.14 -4.60 6.45
CA LEU A 72 -6.19 -4.63 7.48
C LEU A 72 -5.62 -4.50 8.90
N SER A 73 -6.31 -3.75 9.75
CA SER A 73 -5.97 -3.59 11.17
C SER A 73 -7.22 -3.37 12.03
N THR A 74 -7.13 -3.66 13.33
CA THR A 74 -8.24 -3.57 14.27
C THR A 74 -8.71 -2.14 14.56
N ILE A 75 -7.86 -1.15 14.30
CA ILE A 75 -8.16 0.28 14.49
C ILE A 75 -8.67 0.92 13.18
N GLY A 76 -8.44 0.27 12.05
CA GLY A 76 -8.74 0.73 10.69
C GLY A 76 -7.60 0.37 9.74
N GLY A 77 -7.92 -0.04 8.52
CA GLY A 77 -6.91 -0.42 7.54
C GLY A 77 -5.97 0.71 7.13
N PHE A 78 -4.84 0.35 6.52
CA PHE A 78 -3.76 1.24 6.10
C PHE A 78 -4.29 2.44 5.32
N THR A 79 -5.12 2.21 4.30
CA THR A 79 -5.70 3.27 3.47
C THR A 79 -6.46 4.30 4.30
N ALA A 80 -7.24 3.85 5.28
CA ALA A 80 -8.05 4.71 6.12
C ALA A 80 -7.21 5.57 7.08
N LEU A 81 -6.02 5.12 7.47
CA LEU A 81 -5.11 5.80 8.40
C LEU A 81 -4.06 6.67 7.69
N VAL A 82 -3.53 6.20 6.56
CA VAL A 82 -2.45 6.85 5.80
C VAL A 82 -3.00 7.87 4.80
N HIS A 83 -4.16 7.57 4.21
CA HIS A 83 -4.86 8.49 3.28
C HIS A 83 -6.26 8.85 3.80
N PRO A 84 -6.37 9.44 5.01
CA PRO A 84 -7.65 9.60 5.70
C PRO A 84 -8.61 10.58 4.99
N GLU A 85 -8.08 11.48 4.15
CA GLU A 85 -8.87 12.41 3.33
C GLU A 85 -9.18 11.89 1.92
N THR A 86 -8.97 10.59 1.65
CA THR A 86 -9.38 9.99 0.38
C THR A 86 -10.86 10.26 0.13
N LEU A 87 -11.18 10.68 -1.10
CA LEU A 87 -12.55 10.98 -1.48
C LEU A 87 -13.45 9.74 -1.31
N PRO A 88 -14.71 9.92 -0.88
CA PRO A 88 -15.62 8.81 -0.58
C PRO A 88 -15.79 7.85 -1.76
N GLU A 89 -15.88 8.39 -2.97
CA GLU A 89 -16.03 7.63 -4.21
C GLU A 89 -14.74 6.93 -4.68
N ARG A 90 -13.58 7.27 -4.10
CA ARG A 90 -12.27 6.71 -4.45
C ARG A 90 -11.76 5.69 -3.44
N VAL A 91 -12.22 5.77 -2.18
CA VAL A 91 -11.63 5.01 -1.06
C VAL A 91 -11.63 3.50 -1.28
N ALA A 92 -12.69 2.94 -1.88
CA ALA A 92 -12.76 1.51 -2.16
C ALA A 92 -11.71 1.09 -3.20
N ALA A 93 -11.56 1.84 -4.30
CA ALA A 93 -10.61 1.52 -5.36
C ALA A 93 -9.16 1.66 -4.87
N VAL A 94 -8.86 2.70 -4.10
CA VAL A 94 -7.55 2.91 -3.48
C VAL A 94 -7.24 1.76 -2.53
N SER A 95 -8.15 1.42 -1.62
CA SER A 95 -7.90 0.37 -0.64
C SER A 95 -7.74 -1.02 -1.25
N TYR A 96 -8.54 -1.33 -2.27
CA TYR A 96 -8.38 -2.56 -3.03
C TYR A 96 -7.00 -2.64 -3.71
N LEU A 97 -6.54 -1.55 -4.33
CA LEU A 97 -5.20 -1.51 -4.93
C LEU A 97 -4.11 -1.64 -3.87
N THR A 98 -4.18 -0.90 -2.76
CA THR A 98 -3.22 -1.00 -1.65
C THR A 98 -3.10 -2.42 -1.12
N GLU A 99 -4.22 -3.12 -0.94
CA GLU A 99 -4.22 -4.53 -0.54
C GLU A 99 -3.55 -5.42 -1.60
N PHE A 100 -3.80 -5.16 -2.89
CA PHE A 100 -3.15 -5.89 -3.97
C PHE A 100 -1.64 -5.64 -4.00
N LEU A 101 -1.19 -4.40 -3.75
CA LEU A 101 0.23 -4.06 -3.72
C LEU A 101 0.94 -4.80 -2.61
N GLY A 102 0.37 -4.84 -1.39
CA GLY A 102 0.92 -5.66 -0.30
C GLY A 102 0.94 -7.16 -0.63
N TYR A 103 -0.08 -7.67 -1.33
CA TYR A 103 -0.03 -9.04 -1.87
C TYR A 103 1.14 -9.22 -2.84
N TYR A 104 1.35 -8.30 -3.78
CA TYR A 104 2.40 -8.44 -4.78
C TYR A 104 3.79 -8.40 -4.13
N ASP A 105 4.01 -7.44 -3.23
CA ASP A 105 5.26 -7.24 -2.48
C ASP A 105 5.63 -8.52 -1.71
N ASP A 106 4.76 -8.95 -0.79
CA ASP A 106 5.05 -10.12 0.04
C ASP A 106 5.10 -11.42 -0.78
N ILE A 107 4.19 -11.61 -1.74
CA ILE A 107 3.90 -12.94 -2.30
C ILE A 107 4.54 -13.17 -3.67
N GLU A 108 4.49 -12.18 -4.56
CA GLU A 108 4.96 -12.31 -5.94
C GLU A 108 6.40 -11.78 -6.11
N SER A 109 6.86 -10.90 -5.21
CA SER A 109 8.19 -10.29 -5.23
C SER A 109 8.85 -10.22 -3.84
N PRO A 110 8.94 -11.35 -3.09
CA PRO A 110 9.46 -11.32 -1.72
C PRO A 110 10.91 -10.83 -1.67
N GLU A 111 11.23 -9.98 -0.70
CA GLU A 111 12.59 -9.51 -0.46
C GLU A 111 13.54 -10.69 -0.10
N PRO A 112 14.84 -10.63 -0.48
CA PRO A 112 15.78 -11.72 -0.28
C PRO A 112 15.95 -12.19 1.18
N ASP A 113 15.79 -11.29 2.15
CA ASP A 113 15.92 -11.57 3.57
C ASP A 113 14.68 -12.29 4.14
N GLU A 114 13.50 -12.07 3.58
CA GLU A 114 12.25 -12.75 3.96
C GLU A 114 12.26 -14.25 3.61
N ILE A 115 13.06 -14.65 2.63
CA ILE A 115 13.22 -16.06 2.22
C ILE A 115 13.87 -16.90 3.34
N SER A 116 14.59 -16.24 4.26
CA SER A 116 15.37 -16.89 5.32
C SER A 116 14.63 -17.06 6.66
N ILE A 117 13.42 -16.52 6.79
CA ILE A 117 12.65 -16.54 8.03
C ILE A 117 11.94 -17.91 8.21
N GLU A 118 12.10 -18.53 9.38
CA GLU A 118 11.43 -19.77 9.78
C GLU A 118 9.92 -19.70 9.47
N PRO A 119 9.32 -20.76 8.89
CA PRO A 119 7.96 -20.70 8.42
C PRO A 119 6.96 -20.45 9.56
N SER A 120 6.41 -19.23 9.60
CA SER A 120 5.28 -18.88 10.46
C SER A 120 3.99 -19.58 10.01
N GLN A 121 2.94 -19.58 10.84
CA GLN A 121 1.62 -20.09 10.41
C GLN A 121 1.08 -19.37 9.16
N PHE A 122 1.51 -18.12 8.93
CA PHE A 122 1.23 -17.34 7.73
C PHE A 122 1.97 -17.88 6.50
N SER A 123 3.25 -18.25 6.64
CA SER A 123 4.02 -18.82 5.52
C SER A 123 3.44 -20.16 5.03
N VAL A 124 2.81 -20.94 5.90
CA VAL A 124 2.11 -22.18 5.53
C VAL A 124 0.86 -21.90 4.70
N ARG A 125 0.05 -20.89 5.06
CA ARG A 125 -1.11 -20.47 4.26
C ARG A 125 -0.68 -19.92 2.90
N LYS A 126 0.34 -19.04 2.90
CA LYS A 126 1.03 -18.49 1.73
C LYS A 126 1.48 -19.61 0.76
N GLN A 127 2.19 -20.63 1.26
CA GLN A 127 2.68 -21.75 0.45
C GLN A 127 1.55 -22.62 -0.14
N LEU A 128 0.47 -22.85 0.60
CA LEU A 128 -0.67 -23.65 0.13
C LEU A 128 -1.48 -22.94 -0.98
N SER A 129 -1.48 -21.61 -1.00
CA SER A 129 -2.20 -20.81 -2.00
C SER A 129 -1.50 -20.66 -3.36
N ILE A 130 -0.16 -20.58 -3.37
CA ILE A 130 0.61 -20.13 -4.55
C ILE A 130 0.80 -21.24 -5.62
N GLN A 131 0.57 -22.51 -5.28
CA GLN A 131 0.84 -23.64 -6.17
C GLN A 131 -0.26 -23.90 -7.22
N ASP A 132 -1.41 -23.23 -7.14
CA ASP A 132 -2.53 -23.40 -8.06
C ASP A 132 -2.46 -22.43 -9.25
N SER A 133 -2.46 -22.94 -10.49
CA SER A 133 -2.52 -22.12 -11.71
C SER A 133 -3.73 -21.17 -11.75
N ALA A 134 -4.85 -21.55 -11.12
CA ALA A 134 -6.03 -20.69 -11.02
C ALA A 134 -5.76 -19.48 -10.10
N TRP A 135 -4.85 -19.60 -9.14
CA TRP A 135 -4.42 -18.50 -8.28
C TRP A 135 -3.75 -17.39 -9.08
N LYS A 136 -2.76 -17.74 -9.91
CA LYS A 136 -2.06 -16.77 -10.76
C LYS A 136 -2.99 -16.04 -11.73
N LEU A 137 -4.03 -16.72 -12.21
CA LEU A 137 -5.05 -16.08 -13.04
C LEU A 137 -5.92 -15.12 -12.23
N ARG A 138 -6.31 -15.51 -11.01
CA ARG A 138 -7.08 -14.67 -10.08
C ARG A 138 -6.31 -13.42 -9.67
N SER A 139 -5.04 -13.53 -9.31
CA SER A 139 -4.21 -12.37 -8.95
C SER A 139 -4.09 -11.37 -10.12
N LYS A 140 -3.80 -11.86 -11.33
CA LYS A 140 -3.79 -11.00 -12.54
C LYS A 140 -5.13 -10.33 -12.81
N THR A 141 -6.23 -11.05 -12.58
CA THR A 141 -7.59 -10.51 -12.76
C THR A 141 -7.90 -9.44 -11.71
N ALA A 142 -7.53 -9.68 -10.45
CA ALA A 142 -7.68 -8.71 -9.35
C ALA A 142 -6.89 -7.42 -9.64
N PHE A 143 -5.65 -7.53 -10.09
CA PHE A 143 -4.86 -6.36 -10.49
C PHE A 143 -5.50 -5.56 -11.63
N SER A 144 -5.92 -6.27 -12.68
CA SER A 144 -6.56 -5.64 -13.84
C SER A 144 -7.86 -4.93 -13.43
N LYS A 145 -8.64 -5.55 -12.52
CA LYS A 145 -9.84 -4.94 -11.94
C LYS A 145 -9.51 -3.67 -11.15
N ALA A 146 -8.46 -3.69 -10.33
CA ALA A 146 -8.04 -2.53 -9.54
C ALA A 146 -7.68 -1.33 -10.45
N LEU A 147 -6.80 -1.56 -11.43
CA LEU A 147 -6.37 -0.51 -12.35
C LEU A 147 -7.52 0.04 -13.19
N SER A 148 -8.36 -0.84 -13.75
CA SER A 148 -9.54 -0.40 -14.52
C SER A 148 -10.49 0.43 -13.66
N SER A 149 -10.72 0.04 -12.40
CA SER A 149 -11.60 0.78 -11.49
C SER A 149 -11.06 2.18 -11.20
N ILE A 150 -9.75 2.32 -10.97
CA ILE A 150 -9.11 3.62 -10.74
C ILE A 150 -9.19 4.49 -12.00
N HIS A 151 -8.88 3.91 -13.17
CA HIS A 151 -8.95 4.62 -14.44
C HIS A 151 -10.37 5.06 -14.81
N ASP A 152 -11.38 4.23 -14.53
CA ASP A 152 -12.78 4.56 -14.77
C ASP A 152 -13.27 5.71 -13.86
N ILE A 153 -12.75 5.79 -12.63
CA ILE A 153 -13.07 6.87 -11.68
C ILE A 153 -12.37 8.17 -12.07
N ASP A 154 -11.08 8.10 -12.44
CA ASP A 154 -10.27 9.25 -12.83
C ASP A 154 -9.27 8.84 -13.91
N PRO A 155 -9.56 9.08 -15.20
CA PRO A 155 -8.69 8.64 -16.28
C PRO A 155 -7.29 9.28 -16.28
N ILE A 156 -7.16 10.48 -15.70
CA ILE A 156 -5.89 11.20 -15.63
C ILE A 156 -5.02 10.56 -14.54
N LEU A 157 -5.51 10.56 -13.31
CA LEU A 157 -4.76 9.98 -12.19
C LEU A 157 -4.60 8.47 -12.33
N GLY A 158 -5.56 7.77 -12.94
CA GLY A 158 -5.41 6.35 -13.24
C GLY A 158 -4.31 6.06 -14.25
N GLY A 159 -4.05 6.98 -15.19
CA GLY A 159 -2.87 6.91 -16.05
C GLY A 159 -1.56 7.07 -15.28
N GLU A 160 -1.52 8.00 -14.31
CA GLU A 160 -0.37 8.21 -13.43
C GLU A 160 -0.12 6.99 -12.53
N VAL A 161 -1.16 6.39 -11.94
CA VAL A 161 -1.05 5.17 -11.12
C VAL A 161 -0.48 4.00 -11.94
N LEU A 162 -0.91 3.84 -13.20
CA LEU A 162 -0.36 2.80 -14.08
C LEU A 162 1.13 3.02 -14.38
N GLN A 163 1.55 4.28 -14.57
CA GLN A 163 2.95 4.61 -14.77
C GLN A 163 3.76 4.34 -13.49
N ALA A 164 3.28 4.81 -12.34
CA ALA A 164 3.91 4.59 -11.05
C ALA A 164 4.09 3.10 -10.74
N TRP A 165 3.11 2.26 -11.09
CA TRP A 165 3.23 0.81 -10.99
C TRP A 165 4.38 0.23 -11.83
N GLN A 166 4.57 0.72 -13.06
CA GLN A 166 5.65 0.26 -13.92
C GLN A 166 7.01 0.67 -13.37
N ASP A 167 7.11 1.91 -12.90
CA ASP A 167 8.32 2.47 -12.31
C ASP A 167 8.70 1.72 -11.03
N TRP A 168 7.72 1.46 -10.16
CA TRP A 168 7.89 0.68 -8.94
C TRP A 168 8.45 -0.72 -9.23
N ARG A 169 7.85 -1.46 -10.18
CA ARG A 169 8.33 -2.82 -10.54
C ARG A 169 9.75 -2.84 -11.09
N LEU A 170 10.19 -1.77 -11.75
CA LEU A 170 11.56 -1.66 -12.23
C LEU A 170 12.51 -1.37 -11.07
N ALA A 171 12.10 -0.53 -10.12
CA ALA A 171 12.87 -0.23 -8.91
C ALA A 171 13.00 -1.44 -7.98
N ASP A 172 11.90 -2.16 -7.70
CA ASP A 172 11.87 -3.40 -6.93
C ASP A 172 12.85 -4.43 -7.48
N LYS A 173 12.77 -4.67 -8.79
CA LYS A 173 13.72 -5.56 -9.45
C LYS A 173 15.17 -5.06 -9.34
N HIS A 174 15.40 -3.77 -9.53
CA HIS A 174 16.75 -3.21 -9.45
C HIS A 174 17.35 -3.38 -8.07
N LEU A 175 16.60 -3.04 -7.02
CA LEU A 175 17.02 -3.14 -5.63
C LEU A 175 17.29 -4.61 -5.25
N ASN A 176 16.41 -5.53 -5.65
CA ASN A 176 16.60 -6.96 -5.41
C ASN A 176 17.82 -7.55 -6.13
N ASP A 177 18.12 -7.10 -7.35
CA ASP A 177 19.27 -7.57 -8.12
C ASP A 177 20.62 -7.01 -7.59
N HIS A 178 20.62 -5.88 -6.86
CA HIS A 178 21.85 -5.15 -6.45
C HIS A 178 21.95 -4.90 -4.93
N PHE A 179 21.11 -5.54 -4.11
CA PHE A 179 21.06 -5.30 -2.66
C PHE A 179 22.43 -5.46 -1.97
N ASP A 180 23.20 -6.47 -2.36
CA ASP A 180 24.52 -6.77 -1.80
C ASP A 180 25.63 -5.80 -2.29
N GLU A 181 25.32 -4.90 -3.22
CA GLU A 181 26.30 -3.98 -3.83
C GLU A 181 26.40 -2.64 -3.09
N TYR A 182 25.37 -2.26 -2.32
CA TYR A 182 25.31 -1.00 -1.60
C TYR A 182 26.39 -0.92 -0.50
N LYS A 183 27.17 0.17 -0.50
CA LYS A 183 28.26 0.37 0.47
C LYS A 183 27.85 1.20 1.68
N GLY A 184 26.65 1.76 1.66
CA GLY A 184 26.14 2.61 2.72
C GLY A 184 24.70 3.03 2.49
N LEU A 185 24.11 3.62 3.54
CA LEU A 185 22.71 3.97 3.58
C LEU A 185 22.32 5.00 2.52
N ASP A 186 23.17 6.00 2.25
CA ASP A 186 22.85 7.06 1.28
C ASP A 186 22.70 6.55 -0.16
N GLU A 187 23.46 5.51 -0.53
CA GLU A 187 23.38 4.86 -1.85
C GLU A 187 22.08 4.04 -1.92
N TYR A 188 21.83 3.22 -0.91
CA TYR A 188 20.62 2.41 -0.79
C TYR A 188 19.34 3.26 -0.80
N LEU A 189 19.32 4.38 -0.07
CA LEU A 189 18.13 5.24 0.05
C LEU A 189 17.73 5.91 -1.28
N GLN A 190 18.67 6.10 -2.22
CA GLN A 190 18.35 6.68 -3.53
C GLN A 190 17.47 5.76 -4.37
N ASP A 191 17.68 4.45 -4.26
CA ASP A 191 16.86 3.47 -4.96
C ASP A 191 15.64 3.06 -4.13
N ARG A 192 15.81 2.94 -2.80
CA ARG A 192 14.71 2.57 -1.88
C ARG A 192 13.56 3.57 -1.90
N ILE A 193 13.79 4.85 -2.17
CA ILE A 193 12.69 5.83 -2.24
C ILE A 193 11.73 5.53 -3.41
N ILE A 194 12.25 5.02 -4.53
CA ILE A 194 11.46 4.68 -5.71
C ILE A 194 10.77 3.33 -5.48
N ASP A 195 11.50 2.39 -4.89
CA ASP A 195 11.00 1.08 -4.50
C ASP A 195 9.95 1.14 -3.37
N LEU A 196 9.95 2.16 -2.51
CA LEU A 196 8.85 2.42 -1.58
C LEU A 196 7.64 3.10 -2.23
N ALA A 197 7.66 3.27 -3.56
CA ALA A 197 6.62 3.95 -4.34
C ALA A 197 6.27 5.36 -3.80
N TRP A 198 7.29 6.14 -3.39
CA TRP A 198 7.13 7.47 -2.81
C TRP A 198 6.77 8.58 -3.84
N GLY A 199 6.57 8.21 -5.11
CA GLY A 199 6.43 9.11 -6.26
C GLY A 199 5.02 9.66 -6.51
#